data_AF-A0A1X6WQE3-F1
#
_entry.id   AF-A0A1X6WQE3-F1
#
_cell.length_a   1.000
_cell.length_b   1.000
_cell.length_c   1.000
_cell.angle_alpha   90.00
_cell.angle_beta   90.00
_cell.angle_gamma   90.00
#
_symmetry.space_group_name_H-M   'P 1'
#
loop_
_entity.id
_entity.type
_entity.pdbx_description
1 polymer ?
#
loop_
_entity_poly.entity_id
_entity_poly.type
_entity_poly.pdbx_seq_one_letter_code
_entity_poly.pdbx_strand_id
1 'polypeptide(L)'
;MFNNWLKRRDDEPKDETEENNFNEETMLTSTASTSEVVTSDKLDYDSGDDDYYYYYYYEGDNKGKPSIPNLDKSIKEEEVLDYYNVDDESYVSPFSSDANEGQEEVKVEKNSPDYSYEEEYVEVSSSEFKTATSQLDISEIENAQLREKIDQLLLENDNLQSQADRLARVEENNNRLSAQIDEYGNLLEENNQLKIQLLDLDKFKADSESMIQKIDTLNADVLDKDKKITDLNSELLEKTNETSDSQELTGKLEKATELLESKENELNQATETINLLTQKVNDSNQSLELKEQLIKENEQTVMRLRTDNENFIKEIEVLQKSVSNYEEQDQSMDQDTLEKEELQRRLTDLEEKLSHAKELEKKLINKYEEELEKNQKIELEMKKKEQELTDMNEKLSQTEQLEKELEELKNNQRVINDLQQELSSMRHQQEEVTTSLTELRSAKSPEVTDLQLELAQVKEELRLANLRADQGNTMSQSDIASVMLEAQAKARQIVDVANYEAKRRVADSETELSAISQEARNYYRKLEKLRVDSEIIFSDLLRKLETMGEIDRF
;
A
#
# COMPACT_ATOMS: atom_id res chain seq x y z
N MET A 1 39.49 -55.67 -48.20
CA MET A 1 40.43 -56.55 -47.47
C MET A 1 41.61 -55.67 -47.07
N PHE A 2 41.88 -55.21 -45.84
CA PHE A 2 41.76 -55.69 -44.46
C PHE A 2 41.77 -54.43 -43.53
N ASN A 3 40.76 -54.13 -42.71
CA ASN A 3 40.66 -54.45 -41.26
C ASN A 3 41.97 -54.84 -40.56
N ASN A 4 42.45 -54.10 -39.55
CA ASN A 4 41.96 -54.18 -38.16
C ASN A 4 42.92 -53.53 -37.12
N TRP A 5 42.30 -52.89 -36.13
CA TRP A 5 42.68 -52.81 -34.71
C TRP A 5 44.00 -52.17 -34.27
N LEU A 6 43.85 -51.02 -33.59
CA LEU A 6 44.16 -50.96 -32.16
C LEU A 6 43.22 -49.99 -31.43
N LYS A 7 42.50 -50.54 -30.46
CA LYS A 7 41.57 -49.89 -29.53
C LYS A 7 42.31 -49.71 -28.19
N ARG A 8 42.06 -48.57 -27.53
CA ARG A 8 42.01 -48.35 -26.04
C ARG A 8 43.36 -48.43 -25.32
N ARG A 9 43.61 -47.81 -24.17
CA ARG A 9 43.05 -46.73 -23.30
C ARG A 9 44.10 -46.62 -22.17
N ASP A 10 44.27 -45.42 -21.64
CA ASP A 10 44.58 -45.06 -20.24
C ASP A 10 45.79 -45.69 -19.52
N ASP A 11 46.74 -44.85 -19.08
CA ASP A 11 47.15 -44.71 -17.67
C ASP A 11 48.24 -43.61 -17.54
N GLU A 12 47.89 -42.53 -16.81
CA GLU A 12 48.77 -41.51 -16.17
C GLU A 12 49.71 -42.17 -15.10
N PRO A 13 50.56 -41.48 -14.28
CA PRO A 13 50.75 -40.02 -14.05
C PRO A 13 52.23 -39.54 -13.88
N LYS A 14 52.39 -38.21 -13.67
CA LYS A 14 53.25 -37.51 -12.68
C LYS A 14 54.22 -36.44 -13.19
N ASP A 15 54.02 -35.27 -12.55
CA ASP A 15 54.99 -34.33 -11.93
C ASP A 15 56.09 -33.72 -12.82
N GLU A 16 56.49 -32.46 -12.71
CA GLU A 16 56.07 -31.25 -12.00
C GLU A 16 56.97 -30.11 -12.57
N THR A 17 56.42 -28.89 -12.61
CA THR A 17 57.09 -27.58 -12.45
C THR A 17 58.06 -26.96 -13.48
N GLU A 18 57.90 -25.62 -13.54
CA GLU A 18 58.77 -24.53 -14.06
C GLU A 18 58.57 -24.12 -15.53
N GLU A 19 58.45 -22.85 -15.92
CA GLU A 19 58.31 -21.53 -15.27
C GLU A 19 58.08 -20.52 -16.45
N ASN A 20 57.58 -19.33 -16.13
CA ASN A 20 57.64 -18.06 -16.90
C ASN A 20 56.70 -17.90 -18.12
N ASN A 21 55.60 -17.12 -18.04
CA ASN A 21 55.48 -15.66 -17.89
C ASN A 21 55.98 -14.90 -19.15
N PHE A 22 55.07 -14.27 -19.93
CA PHE A 22 55.16 -12.87 -20.41
C PHE A 22 53.95 -12.47 -21.30
N ASN A 23 53.22 -11.48 -20.79
CA ASN A 23 52.58 -10.31 -21.43
C ASN A 23 53.28 -9.82 -22.73
N GLU A 24 52.76 -9.01 -23.65
CA GLU A 24 51.75 -7.93 -23.64
C GLU A 24 51.58 -7.41 -25.09
N GLU A 25 50.50 -6.66 -25.35
CA GLU A 25 50.41 -5.47 -26.24
C GLU A 25 50.62 -5.62 -27.76
N THR A 26 50.04 -4.82 -28.68
CA THR A 26 49.31 -3.53 -28.72
C THR A 26 48.66 -3.47 -30.12
N MET A 27 47.36 -3.20 -30.32
CA MET A 27 46.65 -1.92 -30.52
C MET A 27 47.23 -0.86 -31.50
N LEU A 28 46.30 -0.22 -32.24
CA LEU A 28 46.32 1.07 -32.99
C LEU A 28 46.30 0.96 -34.54
N THR A 29 45.15 1.15 -35.21
CA THR A 29 44.45 2.39 -35.65
C THR A 29 45.09 3.16 -36.81
N SER A 30 44.29 3.29 -37.88
CA SER A 30 44.00 4.48 -38.70
C SER A 30 45.16 5.32 -39.25
N THR A 31 45.23 5.51 -40.57
CA THR A 31 45.31 6.84 -41.21
C THR A 31 45.21 6.76 -42.74
N ALA A 32 44.66 7.83 -43.30
CA ALA A 32 44.35 8.05 -44.71
C ALA A 32 45.56 8.59 -45.52
N SER A 33 45.43 8.39 -46.84
CA SER A 33 45.97 9.13 -47.98
C SER A 33 46.95 10.28 -47.75
N THR A 34 48.08 10.25 -48.47
CA THR A 34 48.56 11.40 -49.29
C THR A 34 49.63 10.96 -50.29
N SER A 35 49.73 11.78 -51.32
CA SER A 35 50.24 11.66 -52.69
C SER A 35 51.76 11.78 -52.90
N GLU A 36 52.15 11.57 -54.18
CA GLU A 36 53.38 11.98 -54.90
C GLU A 36 54.47 10.88 -55.06
N VAL A 37 55.23 10.71 -56.17
CA VAL A 37 55.32 11.28 -57.53
C VAL A 37 56.30 10.38 -58.32
N VAL A 38 55.91 9.99 -59.55
CA VAL A 38 56.67 9.92 -60.82
C VAL A 38 57.88 8.96 -61.05
N THR A 39 57.83 8.36 -62.25
CA THR A 39 58.87 7.84 -63.21
C THR A 39 58.75 6.33 -63.45
N SER A 40 58.87 5.75 -64.65
CA SER A 40 58.79 6.18 -66.06
C SER A 40 59.04 4.92 -66.91
N ASP A 41 58.32 4.80 -68.02
CA ASP A 41 58.72 4.22 -69.32
C ASP A 41 59.01 2.72 -69.56
N LYS A 42 58.49 2.33 -70.74
CA LYS A 42 58.87 1.27 -71.73
C LYS A 42 58.24 -0.13 -71.57
N LEU A 43 57.22 -0.48 -72.37
CA LEU A 43 57.20 -0.87 -73.81
C LEU A 43 57.81 -2.26 -74.05
N ASP A 44 57.01 -3.25 -74.47
CA ASP A 44 56.92 -3.69 -75.87
C ASP A 44 56.24 -5.08 -76.05
N TYR A 45 55.26 -5.14 -76.98
CA TYR A 45 54.90 -6.23 -77.93
C TYR A 45 54.37 -7.59 -77.40
N ASP A 46 53.46 -8.35 -78.02
CA ASP A 46 52.75 -8.32 -79.32
C ASP A 46 51.61 -9.38 -79.33
N SER A 47 50.61 -9.19 -80.20
CA SER A 47 49.82 -10.18 -80.99
C SER A 47 49.13 -11.36 -80.27
N GLY A 48 47.80 -11.42 -80.19
CA GLY A 48 46.85 -11.85 -81.26
C GLY A 48 46.10 -13.10 -80.74
N ASP A 49 44.79 -13.34 -80.89
CA ASP A 49 43.79 -12.89 -81.84
C ASP A 49 42.42 -12.75 -81.14
N ASP A 50 41.67 -11.74 -81.59
CA ASP A 50 40.27 -11.45 -81.30
C ASP A 50 39.34 -12.20 -82.28
N ASP A 51 38.20 -12.69 -81.80
CA ASP A 51 37.02 -12.98 -82.64
C ASP A 51 35.77 -12.30 -82.02
N TYR A 52 35.58 -11.02 -82.36
CA TYR A 52 34.36 -10.24 -82.09
C TYR A 52 33.42 -10.28 -83.32
N TYR A 53 32.14 -10.63 -83.12
CA TYR A 53 31.08 -10.46 -84.11
C TYR A 53 30.50 -9.03 -84.04
N TYR A 54 30.64 -8.26 -85.12
CA TYR A 54 30.00 -6.94 -85.32
C TYR A 54 28.70 -7.08 -86.14
N TYR A 55 27.61 -6.46 -85.66
CA TYR A 55 26.45 -6.11 -86.48
C TYR A 55 26.55 -4.63 -86.90
N TYR A 56 26.46 -4.38 -88.21
CA TYR A 56 26.51 -3.05 -88.82
C TYR A 56 25.21 -2.27 -88.63
N TYR A 57 25.31 -0.99 -88.23
CA TYR A 57 24.29 0.03 -88.49
C TYR A 57 24.80 0.98 -89.58
N TYR A 58 24.01 1.14 -90.64
CA TYR A 58 24.22 2.17 -91.66
C TYR A 58 23.71 3.52 -91.14
N GLU A 59 24.58 4.54 -91.15
CA GLU A 59 24.18 5.95 -91.08
C GLU A 59 23.93 6.48 -92.51
N GLY A 60 22.81 7.19 -92.67
CA GLY A 60 22.35 7.74 -93.94
C GLY A 60 21.33 8.86 -93.76
N ASP A 61 21.84 10.00 -93.28
CA ASP A 61 21.48 11.38 -93.59
C ASP A 61 20.08 12.02 -93.38
N ASN A 62 20.17 13.20 -92.74
CA ASN A 62 19.42 14.44 -92.94
C ASN A 62 18.13 14.74 -92.15
N LYS A 63 18.33 15.66 -91.19
CA LYS A 63 17.49 16.83 -90.85
C LYS A 63 15.97 16.62 -90.78
N GLY A 64 15.49 16.43 -89.56
CA GLY A 64 14.08 16.61 -89.19
C GLY A 64 13.65 15.58 -88.17
N LYS A 65 13.74 15.90 -86.87
CA LYS A 65 13.28 15.00 -85.79
C LYS A 65 11.79 14.70 -85.98
N PRO A 66 11.37 13.43 -86.15
CA PRO A 66 9.97 13.06 -86.04
C PRO A 66 9.63 12.86 -84.56
N SER A 67 8.60 13.57 -84.12
CA SER A 67 7.86 13.37 -82.88
C SER A 67 7.41 11.91 -82.73
N ILE A 68 7.58 11.36 -81.52
CA ILE A 68 6.83 10.19 -81.05
C ILE A 68 5.71 10.69 -80.11
N PRO A 69 4.48 10.14 -80.19
CA PRO A 69 3.27 10.70 -79.58
C PRO A 69 3.20 10.48 -78.06
N ASN A 70 2.62 11.47 -77.35
CA ASN A 70 2.29 11.36 -75.93
C ASN A 70 1.24 10.27 -75.69
N LEU A 71 1.56 9.33 -74.80
CA LEU A 71 0.59 8.48 -74.11
C LEU A 71 0.69 8.80 -72.62
N ASP A 72 -0.44 9.27 -72.09
CA ASP A 72 -0.66 9.66 -70.70
C ASP A 72 -0.17 8.59 -69.73
N LYS A 73 0.79 8.99 -68.89
CA LYS A 73 1.19 8.26 -67.70
C LYS A 73 0.16 8.55 -66.61
N SER A 74 -0.87 7.71 -66.51
CA SER A 74 -1.55 7.49 -65.23
C SER A 74 -0.60 6.70 -64.34
N ILE A 75 0.38 7.39 -63.73
CA ILE A 75 1.12 6.87 -62.58
C ILE A 75 0.19 7.05 -61.39
N LYS A 76 -0.29 5.93 -60.87
CA LYS A 76 -0.85 5.87 -59.52
C LYS A 76 0.27 6.22 -58.55
N GLU A 77 -0.06 7.11 -57.64
CA GLU A 77 0.74 7.59 -56.52
C GLU A 77 1.44 6.43 -55.81
N GLU A 78 2.77 6.41 -55.84
CA GLU A 78 3.55 5.85 -54.74
C GLU A 78 3.69 6.99 -53.73
N GLU A 79 2.91 6.92 -52.65
CA GLU A 79 3.04 7.79 -51.49
C GLU A 79 4.44 7.63 -50.90
N VAL A 80 5.30 8.62 -51.17
CA VAL A 80 6.50 8.87 -50.38
C VAL A 80 6.01 9.35 -49.02
N LEU A 81 6.21 8.52 -47.99
CA LEU A 81 5.97 8.89 -46.59
C LEU A 81 7.01 9.94 -46.15
N ASP A 82 6.67 11.22 -46.32
CA ASP A 82 7.43 12.34 -45.77
C ASP A 82 7.20 12.46 -44.26
N TYR A 83 7.99 11.74 -43.45
CA TYR A 83 7.94 11.85 -41.98
C TYR A 83 9.00 12.77 -41.37
N TYR A 84 9.78 13.47 -42.19
CA TYR A 84 10.80 14.41 -41.70
C TYR A 84 10.77 15.70 -42.50
N ASN A 85 10.40 16.79 -41.82
CA ASN A 85 10.62 18.13 -42.33
C ASN A 85 11.99 18.59 -41.80
N VAL A 86 12.95 18.84 -42.70
CA VAL A 86 14.38 19.00 -42.35
C VAL A 86 14.69 20.35 -41.68
N ASP A 87 13.73 21.28 -41.64
CA ASP A 87 13.97 22.64 -41.14
C ASP A 87 13.57 22.86 -39.66
N ASP A 88 12.79 21.96 -39.05
CA ASP A 88 12.41 22.02 -37.63
C ASP A 88 12.39 20.60 -37.05
N GLU A 89 13.42 20.21 -36.28
CA GLU A 89 13.60 18.88 -35.66
C GLU A 89 12.47 18.47 -34.68
N SER A 90 11.27 18.21 -35.19
CA SER A 90 10.13 17.75 -34.39
C SER A 90 9.39 16.59 -35.06
N TYR A 91 9.13 15.53 -34.30
CA TYR A 91 8.42 14.34 -34.73
C TYR A 91 6.90 14.59 -34.70
N VAL A 92 6.21 14.30 -35.79
CA VAL A 92 4.73 14.37 -35.87
C VAL A 92 4.16 12.95 -35.75
N SER A 93 3.44 12.69 -34.66
CA SER A 93 2.78 11.40 -34.39
C SER A 93 1.64 11.11 -35.40
N PRO A 94 1.50 9.88 -35.92
CA PRO A 94 0.49 9.52 -36.91
C PRO A 94 -0.88 9.17 -36.31
N PHE A 95 -1.06 9.29 -34.99
CA PHE A 95 -2.34 9.04 -34.33
C PHE A 95 -3.14 10.34 -34.22
N SER A 96 -4.02 10.59 -35.19
CA SER A 96 -5.08 11.57 -35.07
C SER A 96 -6.14 11.07 -34.08
N SER A 97 -6.19 11.70 -32.91
CA SER A 97 -7.41 11.78 -32.11
C SER A 97 -8.18 13.03 -32.52
N ASP A 98 -9.03 12.90 -33.53
CA ASP A 98 -10.08 13.89 -33.80
C ASP A 98 -11.14 13.80 -32.68
N ALA A 99 -11.09 14.73 -31.73
CA ALA A 99 -12.26 15.19 -30.98
C ALA A 99 -12.00 16.55 -30.32
N ASN A 100 -12.61 17.59 -30.90
CA ASN A 100 -13.03 18.87 -30.32
C ASN A 100 -11.97 19.85 -29.77
N GLU A 101 -11.68 20.83 -30.64
CA GLU A 101 -11.89 22.28 -30.45
C GLU A 101 -12.10 22.82 -29.03
N GLY A 102 -11.21 23.76 -28.67
CA GLY A 102 -11.63 25.02 -28.04
C GLY A 102 -10.82 25.44 -26.82
N GLN A 103 -9.69 26.13 -27.03
CA GLN A 103 -9.53 27.57 -26.72
C GLN A 103 -8.06 28.00 -26.68
N GLU A 104 -7.76 28.95 -27.59
CA GLU A 104 -6.77 30.02 -27.58
C GLU A 104 -5.43 29.80 -26.85
N GLU A 105 -4.40 29.62 -27.69
CA GLU A 105 -3.04 30.07 -27.42
C GLU A 105 -3.00 31.59 -27.16
N VAL A 106 -2.38 31.99 -26.06
CA VAL A 106 -1.63 33.25 -25.99
C VAL A 106 -0.20 32.90 -25.57
N LYS A 107 0.70 32.85 -26.56
CA LYS A 107 2.15 32.89 -26.34
C LYS A 107 2.51 34.30 -25.86
N VAL A 108 3.02 34.42 -24.64
CA VAL A 108 3.89 35.54 -24.26
C VAL A 108 5.13 34.97 -23.57
N GLU A 109 6.24 35.17 -24.26
CA GLU A 109 7.62 35.35 -23.84
C GLU A 109 8.08 34.77 -22.49
N LYS A 110 9.09 33.89 -22.61
CA LYS A 110 10.04 33.56 -21.56
C LYS A 110 10.67 34.84 -20.99
N ASN A 111 10.33 35.18 -19.75
CA ASN A 111 11.20 35.95 -18.88
C ASN A 111 11.60 35.06 -17.70
N SER A 112 12.90 34.80 -17.61
CA SER A 112 13.57 34.30 -16.42
C SER A 112 13.27 35.21 -15.22
N PRO A 113 12.79 34.69 -14.08
CA PRO A 113 12.82 35.44 -12.84
C PRO A 113 14.27 35.45 -12.33
N ASP A 114 14.91 36.60 -12.51
CA ASP A 114 16.08 37.02 -11.75
C ASP A 114 15.64 37.14 -10.27
N TYR A 115 16.05 36.18 -9.43
CA TYR A 115 15.85 36.28 -7.98
C TYR A 115 16.94 37.18 -7.38
N SER A 116 16.76 38.49 -7.56
CA SER A 116 17.40 39.51 -6.74
C SER A 116 16.83 39.43 -5.32
N TYR A 117 17.63 38.94 -4.38
CA TYR A 117 17.40 39.12 -2.94
C TYR A 117 17.98 40.47 -2.52
N GLU A 118 17.21 41.55 -2.67
CA GLU A 118 17.38 42.73 -1.83
C GLU A 118 16.37 42.64 -0.69
N GLU A 119 16.84 42.23 0.49
CA GLU A 119 16.11 42.35 1.75
C GLU A 119 15.96 43.84 2.09
N GLU A 120 14.75 44.35 1.90
CA GLU A 120 14.33 45.65 2.39
C GLU A 120 14.15 45.57 3.92
N TYR A 121 15.13 46.06 4.67
CA TYR A 121 15.02 46.25 6.11
C TYR A 121 13.94 47.29 6.42
N VAL A 122 12.79 46.82 6.91
CA VAL A 122 11.79 47.67 7.55
C VAL A 122 12.29 48.06 8.95
N GLU A 123 12.62 49.33 9.12
CA GLU A 123 12.81 49.96 10.43
C GLU A 123 11.49 49.89 11.23
N VAL A 124 11.51 49.22 12.39
CA VAL A 124 10.56 49.50 13.47
C VAL A 124 11.32 49.80 14.75
N SER A 125 11.15 51.05 15.16
CA SER A 125 11.65 51.68 16.37
C SER A 125 11.01 51.11 17.64
N SER A 126 11.89 50.86 18.63
CA SER A 126 11.69 50.92 20.08
C SER A 126 10.54 50.13 20.75
N SER A 127 10.89 49.09 21.50
CA SER A 127 10.69 49.06 22.95
C SER A 127 11.31 47.79 23.55
N GLU A 128 12.14 47.97 24.57
CA GLU A 128 12.80 46.95 25.37
C GLU A 128 11.83 45.90 25.90
N PHE A 129 11.93 44.67 25.42
CA PHE A 129 11.65 43.39 26.10
C PHE A 129 11.84 42.29 25.05
N LYS A 130 12.45 41.14 25.40
CA LYS A 130 12.55 39.88 24.59
C LYS A 130 13.87 39.62 23.83
N THR A 131 14.92 39.18 24.53
CA THR A 131 16.02 38.44 23.88
C THR A 131 15.78 36.93 23.82
N ALA A 132 14.97 36.37 24.73
CA ALA A 132 14.64 34.93 24.73
C ALA A 132 13.56 34.54 23.71
N THR A 133 12.74 35.49 23.25
CA THR A 133 11.66 35.22 22.28
C THR A 133 12.18 35.27 20.85
N SER A 134 13.09 36.21 20.53
CA SER A 134 13.68 36.31 19.19
C SER A 134 14.50 35.08 18.78
N GLN A 135 15.19 34.42 19.71
CA GLN A 135 15.96 33.22 19.39
C GLN A 135 15.06 31.98 19.18
N LEU A 136 13.92 31.94 19.87
CA LEU A 136 12.87 30.94 19.65
C LEU A 136 12.20 31.17 18.29
N ASP A 137 11.85 32.41 17.97
CA ASP A 137 11.22 32.80 16.70
C ASP A 137 12.14 32.48 15.50
N ILE A 138 13.45 32.73 15.62
CA ILE A 138 14.45 32.33 14.60
C ILE A 138 14.51 30.81 14.44
N SER A 139 14.49 30.07 15.56
CA SER A 139 14.52 28.59 15.53
C SER A 139 13.22 28.00 14.95
N GLU A 140 12.08 28.66 15.15
CA GLU A 140 10.81 28.26 14.56
C GLU A 140 10.78 28.50 13.04
N ILE A 141 11.33 29.63 12.57
CA ILE A 141 11.49 29.92 11.14
C ILE A 141 12.45 28.91 10.48
N GLU A 142 13.59 28.62 11.11
CA GLU A 142 14.54 27.62 10.60
C GLU A 142 13.91 26.22 10.56
N ASN A 143 13.14 25.83 11.58
CA ASN A 143 12.40 24.57 11.56
C ASN A 143 11.32 24.54 10.48
N ALA A 144 10.65 25.66 10.20
CA ALA A 144 9.68 25.75 9.11
C ALA A 144 10.35 25.58 7.75
N GLN A 145 11.50 26.24 7.52
CA GLN A 145 12.29 26.09 6.29
C GLN A 145 12.85 24.68 6.14
N LEU A 146 13.31 24.05 7.22
CA LEU A 146 13.77 22.66 7.20
C LEU A 146 12.63 21.69 6.88
N ARG A 147 11.42 21.92 7.40
CA ARG A 147 10.24 21.12 7.05
C ARG A 147 9.87 21.28 5.58
N GLU A 148 9.84 22.50 5.08
CA GLU A 148 9.58 22.77 3.66
C GLU A 148 10.63 22.09 2.77
N LYS A 149 11.90 22.13 3.16
CA LYS A 149 12.98 21.43 2.46
C LYS A 149 12.85 19.91 2.51
N ILE A 150 12.41 19.36 3.64
CA ILE A 150 12.11 17.92 3.77
C ILE A 150 10.95 17.55 2.85
N ASP A 151 9.88 18.35 2.82
CA ASP A 151 8.72 18.10 1.96
C ASP A 151 9.10 18.16 0.46
N GLN A 152 9.96 19.12 0.08
CA GLN A 152 10.52 19.19 -1.28
C GLN A 152 11.37 17.96 -1.62
N LEU A 153 12.22 17.50 -0.71
CA LEU A 153 13.05 16.30 -0.93
C LEU A 153 12.21 15.02 -1.00
N LEU A 154 11.12 14.92 -0.24
CA LEU A 154 10.18 13.80 -0.34
C LEU A 154 9.49 13.80 -1.70
N LEU A 155 9.02 14.96 -2.17
CA LEU A 155 8.41 15.09 -3.50
C LEU A 155 9.40 14.75 -4.62
N GLU A 156 10.67 15.17 -4.49
CA GLU A 156 11.72 14.82 -5.44
C GLU A 156 12.00 13.32 -5.44
N ASN A 157 12.02 12.68 -4.27
CA ASN A 157 12.22 11.23 -4.16
C ASN A 157 11.06 10.45 -4.80
N ASP A 158 9.81 10.86 -4.56
CA ASP A 158 8.64 10.26 -5.21
C ASP A 158 8.71 10.41 -6.74
N ASN A 159 9.17 11.56 -7.23
CA ASN A 159 9.38 11.79 -8.66
C ASN A 159 10.51 10.92 -9.23
N LEU A 160 11.63 10.77 -8.50
CA LEU A 160 12.73 9.89 -8.88
C LEU A 160 12.30 8.43 -8.91
N GLN A 161 11.49 7.99 -7.95
CA GLN A 161 10.91 6.65 -7.92
C GLN A 161 10.00 6.44 -9.14
N SER A 162 9.13 7.40 -9.46
CA SER A 162 8.30 7.33 -10.66
C SER A 162 9.14 7.32 -11.96
N GLN A 163 10.27 8.02 -12.00
CA GLN A 163 11.19 7.97 -13.14
C GLN A 163 11.90 6.62 -13.25
N ALA A 164 12.31 6.02 -12.12
CA ALA A 164 12.90 4.69 -12.08
C ALA A 164 11.92 3.62 -12.57
N ASP A 165 10.66 3.68 -12.13
CA ASP A 165 9.61 2.77 -12.59
C ASP A 165 9.34 2.93 -14.09
N ARG A 166 9.36 4.18 -14.59
CA ARG A 166 9.22 4.46 -16.02
C ARG A 166 10.41 3.92 -16.82
N LEU A 167 11.63 4.05 -16.31
CA LEU A 167 12.82 3.49 -16.94
C LEU A 167 12.76 1.96 -16.99
N ALA A 168 12.37 1.30 -15.90
CA ALA A 168 12.22 -0.15 -15.87
C ALA A 168 11.22 -0.65 -16.93
N ARG A 169 10.09 0.04 -17.10
CA ARG A 169 9.11 -0.27 -18.17
C ARG A 169 9.68 -0.05 -19.58
N VAL A 170 10.50 0.99 -19.76
CA VAL A 170 11.15 1.25 -21.05
C VAL A 170 12.20 0.18 -21.35
N GLU A 171 12.99 -0.24 -20.36
CA GLU A 171 13.94 -1.34 -20.50
C GLU A 171 13.25 -2.67 -20.83
N GLU A 172 12.14 -2.99 -20.16
CA GLU A 172 11.33 -4.17 -20.46
C GLU A 172 10.79 -4.14 -21.90
N ASN A 173 10.25 -2.98 -22.33
CA ASN A 173 9.79 -2.80 -23.70
C ASN A 173 10.92 -2.92 -24.72
N ASN A 174 12.10 -2.36 -24.44
CA ASN A 174 13.27 -2.50 -25.31
C ASN A 174 13.72 -3.96 -25.41
N ASN A 175 13.77 -4.70 -24.30
CA ASN A 175 14.11 -6.12 -24.30
C ASN A 175 13.10 -6.93 -25.13
N ARG A 176 11.81 -6.61 -25.03
CA ARG A 176 10.76 -7.23 -25.84
C ARG A 176 10.91 -6.89 -27.33
N LEU A 177 11.24 -5.64 -27.66
CA LEU A 177 11.48 -5.21 -29.04
C LEU A 177 12.73 -5.91 -29.62
N SER A 178 13.80 -6.03 -28.84
CA SER A 178 15.01 -6.76 -29.24
C SER A 178 14.70 -8.23 -29.51
N ALA A 179 13.93 -8.90 -28.64
CA ALA A 179 13.51 -10.27 -28.87
C ALA A 179 12.67 -10.42 -30.16
N GLN A 180 11.78 -9.47 -30.45
CA GLN A 180 11.03 -9.45 -31.71
C GLN A 180 11.93 -9.24 -32.93
N ILE A 181 12.95 -8.37 -32.83
CA ILE A 181 13.92 -8.17 -33.91
C ILE A 181 14.69 -9.46 -34.20
N ASP A 182 15.11 -10.18 -33.16
CA ASP A 182 15.80 -11.46 -33.30
C ASP A 182 14.89 -12.52 -33.95
N GLU A 183 13.61 -12.56 -33.56
CA GLU A 183 12.60 -13.43 -34.16
C GLU A 183 12.38 -13.12 -35.65
N TYR A 184 12.22 -11.85 -36.01
CA TYR A 184 12.14 -11.42 -37.42
C TYR A 184 13.43 -11.73 -38.19
N GLY A 185 14.59 -11.62 -37.54
CA GLY A 185 15.88 -12.02 -38.10
C GLY A 185 15.90 -13.51 -38.46
N ASN A 186 15.47 -14.37 -37.55
CA ASN A 186 15.35 -15.81 -37.77
C ASN A 186 14.36 -16.14 -38.91
N LEU A 187 13.19 -15.50 -38.93
CA LEU A 187 12.20 -15.67 -40.00
C LEU A 187 12.73 -15.23 -41.37
N LEU A 188 13.51 -14.15 -41.42
CA LEU A 188 14.14 -13.69 -42.66
C LEU A 188 15.20 -14.68 -43.14
N GLU A 189 16.01 -15.24 -42.23
CA GLU A 189 17.00 -16.24 -42.56
C GLU A 189 16.35 -17.55 -43.05
N GLU A 190 15.27 -18.00 -42.41
CA GLU A 190 14.45 -19.12 -42.86
C GLU A 190 13.85 -18.86 -44.24
N ASN A 191 13.29 -17.66 -44.49
CA ASN A 191 12.74 -17.29 -45.79
C ASN A 191 13.82 -17.32 -46.89
N ASN A 192 15.02 -16.83 -46.58
CA ASN A 192 16.16 -16.90 -47.51
C ASN A 192 16.57 -18.35 -47.78
N GLN A 193 16.59 -19.23 -46.77
CA GLN A 193 16.86 -20.66 -46.97
C GLN A 193 15.78 -21.33 -47.83
N LEU A 194 14.50 -21.05 -47.57
CA LEU A 194 13.38 -21.56 -48.37
C LEU A 194 13.49 -21.08 -49.82
N LYS A 195 13.89 -19.84 -50.06
CA LYS A 195 14.09 -19.29 -51.40
C LYS A 195 15.24 -19.99 -52.15
N ILE A 196 16.32 -20.33 -51.45
CA ILE A 196 17.42 -21.14 -52.00
C ILE A 196 16.91 -22.54 -52.37
N GLN A 197 16.17 -23.19 -51.47
CA GLN A 197 15.58 -24.51 -51.74
C GLN A 197 14.63 -24.49 -52.94
N LEU A 198 13.84 -23.41 -53.10
CA LEU A 198 12.91 -23.25 -54.22
C LEU A 198 13.65 -23.10 -55.56
N LEU A 199 14.76 -22.35 -55.57
CA LEU A 199 15.65 -22.27 -56.73
C LEU A 199 16.27 -23.63 -57.11
N ASP A 200 16.65 -24.44 -56.12
CA ASP A 200 17.17 -25.78 -56.38
C ASP A 200 16.06 -26.72 -56.90
N LEU A 201 14.83 -26.57 -56.42
CA LEU A 201 13.66 -27.31 -56.92
C LEU A 201 13.36 -26.96 -58.39
N ASP A 202 13.44 -25.68 -58.75
CA ASP A 202 13.27 -25.23 -60.13
C ASP A 202 14.37 -25.78 -61.06
N LYS A 203 15.62 -25.87 -60.59
CA LYS A 203 16.70 -26.56 -61.33
C LYS A 203 16.41 -28.04 -61.53
N PHE A 204 15.98 -28.74 -60.47
CA PHE A 204 15.59 -30.16 -60.57
C PHE A 204 14.45 -30.37 -61.57
N LYS A 205 13.49 -29.45 -61.62
CA LYS A 205 12.39 -29.50 -62.57
C LYS A 205 12.87 -29.30 -64.00
N ALA A 206 13.77 -28.34 -64.25
CA ALA A 206 14.37 -28.13 -65.55
C ALA A 206 15.18 -29.36 -66.02
N ASP A 207 15.94 -29.99 -65.12
CA ASP A 207 16.67 -31.23 -65.39
C ASP A 207 15.71 -32.39 -65.69
N SER A 208 14.59 -32.48 -64.96
CA SER A 208 13.55 -33.48 -65.21
C SER A 208 12.89 -33.28 -66.57
N GLU A 209 12.56 -32.05 -66.96
CA GLU A 209 12.01 -31.73 -68.28
C GLU A 209 12.99 -32.09 -69.40
N SER A 210 14.28 -31.83 -69.21
CA SER A 210 15.35 -32.25 -70.13
C SER A 210 15.45 -33.77 -70.27
N MET A 211 15.35 -34.51 -69.15
CA MET A 211 15.30 -35.97 -69.19
C MET A 211 14.07 -36.51 -69.90
N ILE A 212 12.89 -35.90 -69.70
CA ILE A 212 11.65 -36.29 -70.39
C ILE A 212 11.81 -36.11 -71.90
N GLN A 213 12.33 -34.97 -72.37
CA GLN A 213 12.61 -34.76 -73.79
C GLN A 213 13.56 -35.82 -74.35
N LYS A 214 14.58 -36.21 -73.57
CA LYS A 214 15.52 -37.27 -73.98
C LYS A 214 14.83 -38.64 -74.09
N ILE A 215 13.91 -38.96 -73.18
CA ILE A 215 13.10 -40.18 -73.25
C ILE A 215 12.21 -40.17 -74.50
N ASP A 216 11.58 -39.04 -74.81
CA ASP A 216 10.72 -38.92 -76.00
C ASP A 216 11.51 -39.11 -77.30
N THR A 217 12.72 -38.54 -77.39
CA THR A 217 13.60 -38.77 -78.55
C THR A 217 14.00 -40.23 -78.71
N LEU A 218 14.31 -40.93 -77.62
CA LEU A 218 14.63 -42.36 -77.65
C LEU A 218 13.43 -43.21 -78.07
N ASN A 219 12.22 -42.86 -77.61
CA ASN A 219 11.00 -43.56 -78.00
C ASN A 219 10.69 -43.39 -79.50
N ALA A 220 10.92 -42.20 -80.05
CA ALA A 220 10.78 -41.96 -81.49
C ALA A 220 11.77 -42.82 -82.31
N ASP A 221 13.03 -42.89 -81.88
CA ASP A 221 14.06 -43.72 -82.52
C ASP A 221 13.72 -45.22 -82.49
N VAL A 222 13.11 -45.71 -81.42
CA VAL A 222 12.66 -47.11 -81.30
C VAL A 222 11.53 -47.39 -82.29
N LEU A 223 10.53 -46.50 -82.38
CA LEU A 223 9.41 -46.65 -83.31
C LEU A 223 9.85 -46.69 -84.78
N ASP A 224 10.84 -45.87 -85.16
CA ASP A 224 11.36 -45.87 -86.53
C ASP A 224 12.18 -47.14 -86.83
N LYS A 225 12.88 -47.70 -85.83
CA LYS A 225 13.53 -49.01 -85.99
C LYS A 225 12.52 -50.14 -86.15
N ASP A 226 11.41 -50.11 -85.42
CA ASP A 226 10.34 -51.12 -85.54
C ASP A 226 9.67 -51.09 -86.92
N LYS A 227 9.41 -49.90 -87.49
CA LYS A 227 8.92 -49.77 -88.87
C LYS A 227 9.89 -50.37 -89.89
N LYS A 228 11.19 -50.13 -89.70
CA LYS A 228 12.21 -50.68 -90.59
C LYS A 228 12.27 -52.21 -90.52
N ILE A 229 12.03 -52.78 -89.35
CA ILE A 229 11.92 -54.24 -89.17
C ILE A 229 10.68 -54.77 -89.89
N THR A 230 9.55 -54.07 -89.82
CA THR A 230 8.33 -54.51 -90.53
C THR A 230 8.48 -54.46 -92.06
N ASP A 231 9.13 -53.43 -92.60
CA ASP A 231 9.34 -53.28 -94.05
C ASP A 231 10.24 -54.40 -94.61
N LEU A 232 11.32 -54.73 -93.90
CA LEU A 232 12.22 -55.82 -94.26
C LEU A 232 11.51 -57.19 -94.24
N ASN A 233 10.58 -57.40 -93.31
CA ASN A 233 9.82 -58.64 -93.23
C ASN A 233 8.81 -58.78 -94.39
N SER A 234 8.22 -57.69 -94.88
CA SER A 234 7.36 -57.71 -96.07
C SER A 234 8.12 -58.05 -97.35
N GLU A 235 9.34 -57.53 -97.52
CA GLU A 235 10.18 -57.77 -98.71
C GLU A 235 10.64 -59.24 -98.81
N LEU A 236 10.86 -59.88 -97.66
CA LEU A 236 11.21 -61.30 -97.55
C LEU A 236 10.07 -62.24 -97.99
N LEU A 237 8.83 -61.80 -97.78
CA LEU A 237 7.61 -62.57 -98.06
C LEU A 237 7.21 -62.53 -99.54
N GLU A 238 7.67 -61.53 -100.28
CA GLU A 238 7.35 -61.33 -101.71
C GLU A 238 8.23 -62.21 -102.62
N LYS A 239 9.47 -62.52 -102.18
CA LYS A 239 10.42 -63.35 -102.94
C LYS A 239 10.14 -64.85 -102.92
N THR A 240 9.19 -65.32 -102.12
CA THR A 240 9.00 -66.76 -101.86
C THR A 240 7.95 -67.45 -102.77
N ASN A 241 7.28 -66.74 -103.69
CA ASN A 241 6.02 -67.19 -104.29
C ASN A 241 5.98 -67.48 -105.82
N GLU A 242 7.12 -67.65 -106.53
CA GLU A 242 7.06 -67.99 -107.97
C GLU A 242 8.01 -69.15 -108.36
N THR A 243 7.45 -70.35 -108.66
CA THR A 243 7.74 -71.20 -109.86
C THR A 243 7.26 -72.68 -109.76
N SER A 244 6.55 -73.20 -110.80
CA SER A 244 6.51 -74.64 -111.20
C SER A 244 5.90 -74.88 -112.61
N ASP A 245 6.59 -75.67 -113.46
CA ASP A 245 6.12 -76.85 -114.25
C ASP A 245 7.12 -77.18 -115.42
N SER A 246 7.57 -78.41 -115.73
CA SER A 246 6.78 -79.63 -116.02
C SER A 246 7.30 -80.55 -117.17
N GLN A 247 8.31 -80.20 -118.02
CA GLN A 247 9.04 -81.16 -118.91
C GLN A 247 10.53 -80.77 -119.09
N GLU A 248 11.45 -81.19 -118.22
CA GLU A 248 12.42 -82.24 -118.59
C GLU A 248 12.34 -83.37 -117.56
N LEU A 249 11.28 -84.17 -117.53
CA LEU A 249 10.97 -85.12 -116.44
C LEU A 249 12.08 -86.15 -116.08
N THR A 250 13.15 -86.23 -116.87
CA THR A 250 14.35 -87.03 -116.61
C THR A 250 15.49 -86.22 -116.00
N GLY A 251 15.73 -85.00 -116.48
CA GLY A 251 16.45 -83.96 -115.74
C GLY A 251 15.71 -83.53 -114.47
N LYS A 252 14.41 -83.79 -114.36
CA LYS A 252 13.63 -83.66 -113.12
C LYS A 252 13.60 -84.92 -112.28
N LEU A 253 14.13 -86.05 -112.72
CA LEU A 253 14.39 -87.13 -111.77
C LEU A 253 15.72 -86.84 -111.07
N GLU A 254 16.74 -86.41 -111.81
CA GLU A 254 18.03 -85.98 -111.28
C GLU A 254 17.91 -84.65 -110.52
N LYS A 255 17.21 -83.64 -111.07
CA LYS A 255 16.74 -82.47 -110.31
C LYS A 255 15.68 -82.82 -109.28
N ALA A 256 14.96 -83.96 -109.30
CA ALA A 256 14.09 -84.36 -108.18
C ALA A 256 14.88 -85.02 -107.07
N THR A 257 16.00 -85.69 -107.35
CA THR A 257 16.96 -86.13 -106.34
C THR A 257 17.78 -84.96 -105.82
N GLU A 258 18.24 -84.03 -106.67
CA GLU A 258 18.84 -82.77 -106.21
C GLU A 258 17.81 -81.84 -105.55
N LEU A 259 16.53 -81.83 -105.98
CA LEU A 259 15.45 -81.16 -105.25
C LEU A 259 15.09 -81.93 -104.00
N LEU A 260 15.17 -83.26 -103.96
CA LEU A 260 14.92 -84.01 -102.72
C LEU A 260 16.05 -83.73 -101.75
N GLU A 261 17.30 -83.71 -102.19
CA GLU A 261 18.47 -83.39 -101.38
C GLU A 261 18.46 -81.89 -101.01
N SER A 262 18.06 -80.99 -101.91
CA SER A 262 17.81 -79.57 -101.60
C SER A 262 16.63 -79.39 -100.65
N LYS A 263 15.54 -80.16 -100.82
CA LYS A 263 14.37 -80.13 -99.93
C LYS A 263 14.63 -80.82 -98.62
N GLU A 264 15.50 -81.81 -98.57
CA GLU A 264 15.99 -82.47 -97.37
C GLU A 264 16.97 -81.56 -96.64
N ASN A 265 17.81 -80.82 -97.36
CA ASN A 265 18.64 -79.74 -96.79
C ASN A 265 17.78 -78.56 -96.32
N GLU A 266 16.78 -78.12 -97.08
CA GLU A 266 15.81 -77.10 -96.65
C GLU A 266 14.96 -77.60 -95.49
N LEU A 267 14.62 -78.89 -95.45
CA LEU A 267 13.89 -79.50 -94.34
C LEU A 267 14.79 -79.62 -93.10
N ASN A 268 16.06 -79.95 -93.26
CA ASN A 268 17.04 -79.96 -92.18
C ASN A 268 17.29 -78.54 -91.66
N GLN A 269 17.40 -77.54 -92.53
CA GLN A 269 17.45 -76.12 -92.17
C GLN A 269 16.14 -75.66 -91.52
N ALA A 270 14.98 -76.10 -92.01
CA ALA A 270 13.68 -75.84 -91.40
C ALA A 270 13.59 -76.51 -90.02
N THR A 271 14.16 -77.69 -89.85
CA THR A 271 14.18 -78.43 -88.58
C THR A 271 15.16 -77.77 -87.60
N GLU A 272 16.32 -77.30 -88.06
CA GLU A 272 17.26 -76.51 -87.28
C GLU A 272 16.64 -75.17 -86.85
N THR A 273 15.95 -74.48 -87.76
CA THR A 273 15.25 -73.23 -87.43
C THR A 273 14.07 -73.47 -86.49
N ILE A 274 13.32 -74.56 -86.64
CA ILE A 274 12.29 -74.98 -85.68
C ILE A 274 12.91 -75.29 -84.32
N ASN A 275 14.04 -76.00 -84.27
CA ASN A 275 14.73 -76.28 -83.01
C ASN A 275 15.24 -75.00 -82.34
N LEU A 276 15.83 -74.08 -83.12
CA LEU A 276 16.24 -72.75 -82.66
C LEU A 276 15.06 -71.92 -82.16
N LEU A 277 13.93 -71.93 -82.87
CA LEU A 277 12.71 -71.24 -82.46
C LEU A 277 12.12 -71.87 -81.20
N THR A 278 12.11 -73.20 -81.10
CA THR A 278 11.64 -73.94 -79.92
C THR A 278 12.51 -73.61 -78.71
N GLN A 279 13.84 -73.54 -78.90
CA GLN A 279 14.77 -73.11 -77.87
C GLN A 279 14.51 -71.64 -77.48
N LYS A 280 14.35 -70.74 -78.43
CA LYS A 280 14.05 -69.32 -78.18
C LYS A 280 12.71 -69.12 -77.45
N VAL A 281 11.70 -69.93 -77.78
CA VAL A 281 10.40 -69.95 -77.09
C VAL A 281 10.57 -70.46 -75.67
N ASN A 282 11.34 -71.53 -75.45
CA ASN A 282 11.64 -72.02 -74.10
C ASN A 282 12.40 -71.00 -73.26
N ASP A 283 13.42 -70.35 -73.83
CA ASP A 283 14.19 -69.30 -73.16
C ASP A 283 13.29 -68.10 -72.82
N SER A 284 12.39 -67.72 -73.73
CA SER A 284 11.42 -66.64 -73.50
C SER A 284 10.38 -67.01 -72.44
N ASN A 285 9.94 -68.27 -72.38
CA ASN A 285 9.02 -68.77 -71.36
C ASN A 285 9.69 -68.78 -69.98
N GLN A 286 10.95 -69.23 -69.89
CA GLN A 286 11.72 -69.14 -68.64
C GLN A 286 11.91 -67.68 -68.20
N SER A 287 12.17 -66.76 -69.14
CA SER A 287 12.27 -65.33 -68.83
C SER A 287 10.94 -64.74 -68.35
N LEU A 288 9.81 -65.16 -68.93
CA LEU A 288 8.48 -64.76 -68.49
C LEU A 288 8.17 -65.27 -67.08
N GLU A 289 8.48 -66.54 -66.79
CA GLU A 289 8.27 -67.13 -65.47
C GLU A 289 9.08 -66.40 -64.38
N LEU A 290 10.32 -66.03 -64.67
CA LEU A 290 11.14 -65.19 -63.78
C LEU A 290 10.54 -63.79 -63.57
N LYS A 291 10.00 -63.17 -64.62
CA LYS A 291 9.33 -61.86 -64.51
C LYS A 291 8.04 -61.94 -63.71
N GLU A 292 7.24 -62.99 -63.89
CA GLU A 292 6.03 -63.22 -63.08
C GLU A 292 6.37 -63.42 -61.61
N GLN A 293 7.48 -64.12 -61.32
CA GLN A 293 7.95 -64.29 -59.95
C GLN A 293 8.41 -62.97 -59.33
N LEU A 294 9.13 -62.14 -60.09
CA LEU A 294 9.54 -60.79 -59.67
C LEU A 294 8.32 -59.87 -59.43
N ILE A 295 7.29 -59.96 -60.26
CA ILE A 295 6.04 -59.20 -60.08
C ILE A 295 5.36 -59.60 -58.76
N LYS A 296 5.27 -60.91 -58.46
CA LYS A 296 4.70 -61.38 -57.19
C LYS A 296 5.50 -60.89 -55.98
N GLU A 297 6.83 -60.87 -56.06
CA GLU A 297 7.68 -60.32 -55.00
C GLU A 297 7.45 -58.82 -54.82
N ASN A 298 7.36 -58.06 -55.92
CA ASN A 298 7.06 -56.62 -55.88
C ASN A 298 5.65 -56.33 -55.34
N GLU A 299 4.65 -57.14 -55.66
CA GLU A 299 3.31 -57.00 -55.06
C GLU A 299 3.35 -57.21 -53.54
N GLN A 300 4.13 -58.18 -53.07
CA GLN A 300 4.31 -58.42 -51.64
C GLN A 300 5.03 -57.25 -50.94
N THR A 301 6.06 -56.67 -51.57
CA THR A 301 6.75 -55.50 -51.00
C THR A 301 5.84 -54.27 -50.97
N VAL A 302 5.07 -54.02 -52.02
CA VAL A 302 4.07 -52.93 -52.06
C VAL A 302 3.01 -53.12 -50.98
N MET A 303 2.53 -54.34 -50.75
CA MET A 303 1.56 -54.62 -49.67
C MET A 303 2.16 -54.36 -48.29
N ARG A 304 3.42 -54.76 -48.04
CA ARG A 304 4.11 -54.43 -46.78
C ARG A 304 4.26 -52.93 -46.58
N LEU A 305 4.73 -52.21 -47.60
CA LEU A 305 4.88 -50.76 -47.55
C LEU A 305 3.54 -50.04 -47.32
N ARG A 306 2.45 -50.53 -47.91
CA ARG A 306 1.09 -50.01 -47.60
C ARG A 306 0.73 -50.20 -46.14
N THR A 307 0.99 -51.37 -45.60
CA THR A 307 0.68 -51.71 -44.21
C THR A 307 1.51 -50.84 -43.25
N ASP A 308 2.80 -50.65 -43.55
CA ASP A 308 3.70 -49.79 -42.78
C ASP A 308 3.26 -48.33 -42.84
N ASN A 309 2.88 -47.82 -44.02
CA ASN A 309 2.34 -46.47 -44.17
C ASN A 309 1.04 -46.27 -43.38
N GLU A 310 0.12 -47.23 -43.38
CA GLU A 310 -1.08 -47.17 -42.55
C GLU A 310 -0.75 -47.12 -41.06
N ASN A 311 0.29 -47.84 -40.62
CA ASN A 311 0.76 -47.79 -39.24
C ASN A 311 1.39 -46.43 -38.91
N PHE A 312 2.23 -45.88 -39.79
CA PHE A 312 2.81 -44.55 -39.62
C PHE A 312 1.74 -43.45 -39.58
N ILE A 313 0.70 -43.53 -40.41
CA ILE A 313 -0.42 -42.57 -40.36
C ILE A 313 -1.11 -42.61 -38.99
N LYS A 314 -1.40 -43.80 -38.46
CA LYS A 314 -2.00 -43.95 -37.12
C LYS A 314 -1.08 -43.41 -36.02
N GLU A 315 0.22 -43.65 -36.13
CA GLU A 315 1.19 -43.13 -35.16
C GLU A 315 1.27 -41.60 -35.21
N ILE A 316 1.25 -41.02 -36.41
CA ILE A 316 1.17 -39.55 -36.61
C ILE A 316 -0.10 -38.99 -35.98
N GLU A 317 -1.27 -39.61 -36.19
CA GLU A 317 -2.53 -39.16 -35.57
C GLU A 317 -2.48 -39.21 -34.04
N VAL A 318 -1.87 -40.24 -33.47
CA VAL A 318 -1.67 -40.35 -32.02
C VAL A 318 -0.75 -39.25 -31.51
N LEU A 319 0.37 -39.00 -32.20
CA LEU A 319 1.31 -37.94 -31.84
C LEU A 319 0.67 -36.55 -31.96
N GLN A 320 -0.09 -36.27 -33.03
CA GLN A 320 -0.82 -35.01 -33.19
C GLN A 320 -1.81 -34.77 -32.05
N LYS A 321 -2.56 -35.80 -31.64
CA LYS A 321 -3.43 -35.70 -30.45
C LYS A 321 -2.65 -35.43 -29.17
N SER A 322 -1.49 -36.06 -29.00
CA SER A 322 -0.66 -35.80 -27.82
C SER A 322 -0.12 -34.37 -27.80
N VAL A 323 0.29 -33.83 -28.95
CA VAL A 323 0.77 -32.45 -29.08
C VAL A 323 -0.33 -31.44 -28.77
N SER A 324 -1.54 -31.59 -29.33
CA SER A 324 -2.66 -30.70 -28.97
C SER A 324 -3.00 -30.75 -27.48
N ASN A 325 -2.95 -31.92 -26.85
CA ASN A 325 -3.16 -32.02 -25.41
C ASN A 325 -2.06 -31.29 -24.61
N TYR A 326 -0.81 -31.33 -25.06
CA TYR A 326 0.28 -30.57 -24.42
C TYR A 326 0.12 -29.07 -24.61
N GLU A 327 -0.29 -28.59 -25.80
CA GLU A 327 -0.56 -27.17 -26.06
C GLU A 327 -1.72 -26.63 -25.20
N GLU A 328 -2.80 -27.39 -25.04
CA GLU A 328 -3.90 -27.03 -24.13
C GLU A 328 -3.44 -26.99 -22.66
N GLN A 329 -2.54 -27.90 -22.27
CA GLN A 329 -1.99 -27.94 -20.91
C GLN A 329 -1.04 -26.77 -20.64
N ASP A 330 -0.22 -26.36 -21.60
CA ASP A 330 0.69 -25.20 -21.48
C ASP A 330 -0.10 -23.89 -21.36
N GLN A 331 -1.16 -23.71 -22.17
CA GLN A 331 -2.03 -22.54 -22.06
C GLN A 331 -2.74 -22.46 -20.70
N SER A 332 -3.18 -23.60 -20.16
CA SER A 332 -3.72 -23.68 -18.80
C SER A 332 -2.69 -23.32 -17.74
N MET A 333 -1.44 -23.75 -17.91
CA MET A 333 -0.36 -23.47 -16.95
C MET A 333 0.06 -22.00 -16.99
N ASP A 334 0.11 -21.38 -18.16
CA ASP A 334 0.37 -19.94 -18.32
C ASP A 334 -0.74 -19.10 -17.69
N GLN A 335 -2.00 -19.53 -17.82
CA GLN A 335 -3.10 -18.83 -17.15
C GLN A 335 -3.05 -18.98 -15.61
N ASP A 336 -2.75 -20.17 -15.11
CA ASP A 336 -2.59 -20.43 -13.67
C ASP A 336 -1.40 -19.67 -13.07
N THR A 337 -0.30 -19.51 -13.81
CA THR A 337 0.86 -18.73 -13.36
C THR A 337 0.56 -17.24 -13.31
N LEU A 338 -0.21 -16.72 -14.27
CA LEU A 338 -0.63 -15.32 -14.31
C LEU A 338 -1.64 -14.99 -13.20
N GLU A 339 -2.60 -15.89 -12.93
CA GLU A 339 -3.49 -15.77 -11.76
C GLU A 339 -2.72 -15.85 -10.45
N LYS A 340 -1.69 -16.70 -10.35
CA LYS A 340 -0.85 -16.79 -9.17
C LYS A 340 -0.05 -15.50 -8.94
N GLU A 341 0.52 -14.90 -9.98
CA GLU A 341 1.18 -13.59 -9.87
C GLU A 341 0.21 -12.48 -9.44
N GLU A 342 -1.01 -12.45 -9.99
CA GLU A 342 -2.00 -11.46 -9.59
C GLU A 342 -2.46 -11.65 -8.13
N LEU A 343 -2.66 -12.90 -7.71
CA LEU A 343 -2.93 -13.23 -6.31
C LEU A 343 -1.77 -12.83 -5.39
N GLN A 344 -0.53 -13.01 -5.85
CA GLN A 344 0.67 -12.64 -5.10
C GLN A 344 0.80 -11.12 -4.96
N ARG A 345 0.49 -10.35 -6.02
CA ARG A 345 0.37 -8.88 -5.95
C ARG A 345 -0.73 -8.42 -4.99
N ARG A 346 -1.90 -9.07 -5.02
CA ARG A 346 -2.98 -8.78 -4.07
C ARG A 346 -2.58 -9.12 -2.63
N LEU A 347 -1.78 -10.17 -2.44
CA LEU A 347 -1.27 -10.57 -1.14
C LEU A 347 -0.30 -9.51 -0.58
N THR A 348 0.64 -9.02 -1.39
CA THR A 348 1.56 -7.96 -0.99
C THR A 348 0.82 -6.66 -0.66
N ASP A 349 -0.16 -6.24 -1.48
CA ASP A 349 -1.01 -5.08 -1.19
C ASP A 349 -1.78 -5.21 0.14
N LEU A 350 -2.28 -6.42 0.43
CA LEU A 350 -2.99 -6.70 1.68
C LEU A 350 -2.03 -6.73 2.89
N GLU A 351 -0.82 -7.25 2.71
CA GLU A 351 0.22 -7.23 3.75
C GLU A 351 0.66 -5.80 4.08
N GLU A 352 0.82 -4.93 3.08
CA GLU A 352 1.11 -3.51 3.27
C GLU A 352 -0.03 -2.79 3.98
N LYS A 353 -1.28 -3.00 3.55
CA LYS A 353 -2.47 -2.44 4.24
C LYS A 353 -2.57 -2.94 5.68
N LEU A 354 -2.25 -4.21 5.95
CA LEU A 354 -2.20 -4.78 7.29
C LEU A 354 -1.10 -4.13 8.13
N SER A 355 0.09 -3.94 7.55
CA SER A 355 1.22 -3.28 8.21
C SER A 355 0.86 -1.83 8.60
N HIS A 356 0.29 -1.07 7.66
CA HIS A 356 -0.20 0.28 7.92
C HIS A 356 -1.29 0.30 8.99
N ALA A 357 -2.24 -0.65 8.96
CA ALA A 357 -3.30 -0.73 9.97
C ALA A 357 -2.74 -1.00 11.37
N LYS A 358 -1.76 -1.91 11.49
CA LYS A 358 -1.06 -2.18 12.76
C LYS A 358 -0.28 -0.98 13.27
N GLU A 359 0.33 -0.20 12.37
CA GLU A 359 1.04 1.01 12.76
C GLU A 359 0.09 2.10 13.27
N LEU A 360 -1.07 2.25 12.63
CA LEU A 360 -2.14 3.13 13.11
C LEU A 360 -2.70 2.67 14.46
N GLU A 361 -2.94 1.37 14.64
CA GLU A 361 -3.37 0.79 15.90
C GLU A 361 -2.38 1.10 17.01
N LYS A 362 -1.08 0.91 16.76
CA LYS A 362 -0.01 1.25 17.71
C LYS A 362 0.01 2.75 18.05
N LYS A 363 -0.14 3.63 17.05
CA LYS A 363 -0.24 5.08 17.27
C LYS A 363 -1.47 5.44 18.12
N LEU A 364 -2.59 4.74 17.94
CA LEU A 364 -3.82 4.97 18.68
C LEU A 364 -3.70 4.49 20.13
N ILE A 365 -3.11 3.30 20.34
CA ILE A 365 -2.83 2.75 21.69
C ILE A 365 -1.94 3.71 22.46
N ASN A 366 -0.82 4.18 21.87
CA ASN A 366 0.07 5.13 22.53
C ASN A 366 -0.67 6.43 22.92
N LYS A 367 -1.53 6.96 22.04
CA LYS A 367 -2.34 8.14 22.36
C LYS A 367 -3.30 7.90 23.52
N TYR A 368 -3.96 6.73 23.56
CA TYR A 368 -4.85 6.37 24.66
C TYR A 368 -4.08 6.20 25.98
N GLU A 369 -2.89 5.58 25.95
CA GLU A 369 -2.03 5.45 27.14
C GLU A 369 -1.57 6.81 27.66
N GLU A 370 -1.13 7.71 26.78
CA GLU A 370 -0.77 9.09 27.15
C GLU A 370 -1.96 9.86 27.73
N GLU A 371 -3.16 9.70 27.19
CA GLU A 371 -4.37 10.35 27.69
C GLU A 371 -4.81 9.77 29.04
N LEU A 372 -4.64 8.47 29.24
CA LEU A 372 -4.88 7.80 30.51
C LEU A 372 -3.91 8.28 31.60
N GLU A 373 -2.62 8.43 31.27
CA GLU A 373 -1.62 8.96 32.19
C GLU A 373 -1.89 10.44 32.54
N LYS A 374 -2.29 11.26 31.56
CA LYS A 374 -2.74 12.64 31.79
C LYS A 374 -3.95 12.69 32.72
N ASN A 375 -4.95 11.83 32.52
CA ASN A 375 -6.13 11.77 33.38
C ASN A 375 -5.78 11.32 34.81
N GLN A 376 -4.90 10.34 34.98
CA GLN A 376 -4.41 9.95 36.31
C GLN A 376 -3.68 11.10 37.02
N LYS A 377 -2.87 11.87 36.28
CA LYS A 377 -2.19 13.05 36.82
C LYS A 377 -3.18 14.14 37.24
N ILE A 378 -4.21 14.39 36.44
CA ILE A 378 -5.29 15.34 36.78
C ILE A 378 -6.05 14.85 38.02
N GLU A 379 -6.36 13.55 38.13
CA GLU A 379 -7.04 12.99 39.29
C GLU A 379 -6.20 13.14 40.58
N LEU A 380 -4.88 12.91 40.50
CA LEU A 380 -3.96 13.16 41.60
C LEU A 380 -3.93 14.64 42.01
N GLU A 381 -3.91 15.55 41.04
CA GLU A 381 -3.95 17.00 41.31
C GLU A 381 -5.29 17.42 41.95
N MET A 382 -6.41 16.86 41.48
CA MET A 382 -7.73 17.08 42.05
C MET A 382 -7.82 16.57 43.49
N LYS A 383 -7.35 15.35 43.77
CA LYS A 383 -7.28 14.82 45.16
C LYS A 383 -6.43 15.70 46.06
N LYS A 384 -5.32 16.24 45.54
CA LYS A 384 -4.49 17.17 46.30
C LYS A 384 -5.22 18.49 46.60
N LYS A 385 -5.93 19.05 45.62
CA LYS A 385 -6.75 20.27 45.83
C LYS A 385 -7.93 20.02 46.77
N GLU A 386 -8.57 18.86 46.70
CA GLU A 386 -9.61 18.45 47.65
C GLU A 386 -9.05 18.37 49.07
N GLN A 387 -7.87 17.77 49.24
CA GLN A 387 -7.18 17.72 50.54
C GLN A 387 -6.82 19.13 51.04
N GLU A 388 -6.30 20.00 50.17
CA GLU A 388 -6.03 21.40 50.52
C GLU A 388 -7.30 22.15 50.93
N LEU A 389 -8.44 21.86 50.30
CA LEU A 389 -9.75 22.42 50.68
C LEU A 389 -10.24 21.88 52.02
N THR A 390 -10.09 20.58 52.31
CA THR A 390 -10.45 20.02 53.61
C THR A 390 -9.60 20.64 54.72
N ASP A 391 -8.29 20.78 54.50
CA ASP A 391 -7.37 21.40 55.46
C ASP A 391 -7.71 22.87 55.69
N MET A 392 -8.08 23.60 54.62
CA MET A 392 -8.51 25.00 54.73
C MET A 392 -9.83 25.10 55.50
N ASN A 393 -10.77 24.19 55.27
CA ASN A 393 -12.07 24.18 55.93
C ASN A 393 -11.94 23.84 57.43
N GLU A 394 -11.03 22.93 57.79
CA GLU A 394 -10.67 22.66 59.19
C GLU A 394 -10.06 23.88 59.86
N LYS A 395 -9.12 24.57 59.20
CA LYS A 395 -8.57 25.84 59.70
C LYS A 395 -9.64 26.90 59.86
N LEU A 396 -10.59 26.99 58.93
CA LEU A 396 -11.69 27.95 58.98
C LEU A 396 -12.62 27.67 60.17
N SER A 397 -12.94 26.39 60.43
CA SER A 397 -13.67 25.95 61.62
C SER A 397 -12.93 26.29 62.93
N GLN A 398 -11.61 26.09 62.96
CA GLN A 398 -10.78 26.51 64.11
C GLN A 398 -10.82 28.03 64.30
N THR A 399 -10.74 28.81 63.22
CA THR A 399 -10.85 30.28 63.31
C THR A 399 -12.23 30.73 63.78
N GLU A 400 -13.30 30.08 63.35
CA GLU A 400 -14.67 30.38 63.81
C GLU A 400 -14.84 30.08 65.31
N GLN A 401 -14.26 28.98 65.81
CA GLN A 401 -14.23 28.68 67.24
C GLN A 401 -13.47 29.74 68.02
N LEU A 402 -12.28 30.14 67.56
CA LEU A 402 -11.49 31.21 68.19
C LEU A 402 -12.21 32.56 68.15
N GLU A 403 -12.93 32.89 67.08
CA GLU A 403 -13.76 34.10 67.01
C GLU A 403 -14.90 34.07 68.04
N LYS A 404 -15.54 32.91 68.21
CA LYS A 404 -16.57 32.74 69.23
C LYS A 404 -16.00 32.90 70.65
N GLU A 405 -14.85 32.30 70.94
CA GLU A 405 -14.15 32.47 72.22
C GLU A 405 -13.74 33.94 72.45
N LEU A 406 -13.28 34.64 71.41
CA LEU A 406 -12.96 36.07 71.48
C LEU A 406 -14.20 36.91 71.79
N GLU A 407 -15.35 36.59 71.20
CA GLU A 407 -16.59 37.33 71.46
C GLU A 407 -17.13 37.05 72.87
N GLU A 408 -17.03 35.81 73.36
CA GLU A 408 -17.32 35.46 74.76
C GLU A 408 -16.39 36.22 75.73
N LEU A 409 -15.08 36.32 75.43
CA LEU A 409 -14.13 37.11 76.20
C LEU A 409 -14.47 38.60 76.20
N LYS A 410 -14.86 39.19 75.06
CA LYS A 410 -15.32 40.59 75.01
C LYS A 410 -16.57 40.79 75.85
N ASN A 411 -17.51 39.85 75.83
CA ASN A 411 -18.70 39.91 76.66
C ASN A 411 -18.35 39.84 78.16
N ASN A 412 -17.46 38.93 78.54
CA ASN A 412 -16.94 38.86 79.90
C ASN A 412 -16.25 40.16 80.32
N GLN A 413 -15.48 40.79 79.42
CA GLN A 413 -14.86 42.09 79.70
C GLN A 413 -15.90 43.20 79.91
N ARG A 414 -17.01 43.20 79.17
CA ARG A 414 -18.12 44.15 79.40
C ARG A 414 -18.72 43.93 80.79
N VAL A 415 -19.03 42.69 81.15
CA VAL A 415 -19.55 42.36 82.49
C VAL A 415 -18.58 42.78 83.59
N ILE A 416 -17.27 42.59 83.41
CA ILE A 416 -16.26 43.06 84.37
C ILE A 416 -16.30 44.58 84.50
N ASN A 417 -16.42 45.32 83.40
CA ASN A 417 -16.50 46.78 83.44
C ASN A 417 -17.79 47.25 84.15
N ASP A 418 -18.92 46.61 83.88
CA ASP A 418 -20.20 46.90 84.55
C ASP A 418 -20.10 46.64 86.06
N LEU A 419 -19.54 45.50 86.46
CA LEU A 419 -19.28 45.17 87.86
C LEU A 419 -18.30 46.15 88.53
N GLN A 420 -17.28 46.63 87.80
CA GLN A 420 -16.36 47.66 88.30
C GLN A 420 -17.08 49.00 88.51
N GLN A 421 -17.99 49.37 87.61
CA GLN A 421 -18.83 50.57 87.75
C GLN A 421 -19.83 50.42 88.92
N GLU A 422 -20.41 49.25 89.11
CA GLU A 422 -21.28 48.96 90.24
C GLU A 422 -20.50 49.00 91.56
N LEU A 423 -19.30 48.40 91.61
CA LEU A 423 -18.41 48.47 92.77
C LEU A 423 -17.98 49.89 93.10
N SER A 424 -17.67 50.73 92.09
CA SER A 424 -17.33 52.13 92.33
C SER A 424 -18.54 52.92 92.85
N SER A 425 -19.73 52.63 92.31
CA SER A 425 -21.00 53.20 92.80
C SER A 425 -21.29 52.78 94.24
N MET A 426 -21.12 51.49 94.58
CA MET A 426 -21.27 50.98 95.95
C MET A 426 -20.23 51.56 96.90
N ARG A 427 -18.97 51.71 96.45
CA ARG A 427 -17.93 52.38 97.25
C ARG A 427 -18.29 53.85 97.51
N HIS A 428 -18.83 54.54 96.51
CA HIS A 428 -19.29 55.91 96.69
C HIS A 428 -20.48 55.97 97.65
N GLN A 429 -21.47 55.09 97.52
CA GLN A 429 -22.57 54.98 98.49
C GLN A 429 -22.07 54.66 99.90
N GLN A 430 -21.07 53.77 100.04
CA GLN A 430 -20.45 53.46 101.32
C GLN A 430 -19.72 54.68 101.89
N GLU A 431 -19.01 55.44 101.04
CA GLU A 431 -18.37 56.69 101.41
C GLU A 431 -19.41 57.72 101.86
N GLU A 432 -20.50 57.93 101.11
CA GLU A 432 -21.61 58.81 101.47
C GLU A 432 -22.28 58.40 102.78
N VAL A 433 -22.50 57.09 103.01
CA VAL A 433 -23.06 56.58 104.26
C VAL A 433 -22.07 56.77 105.42
N THR A 434 -20.78 56.54 105.20
CA THR A 434 -19.76 56.72 106.25
C THR A 434 -19.51 58.20 106.55
N THR A 435 -19.53 59.10 105.57
CA THR A 435 -19.52 60.54 105.79
C THR A 435 -20.78 60.98 106.50
N SER A 436 -21.98 60.54 106.07
CA SER A 436 -23.24 60.81 106.77
C SER A 436 -23.22 60.31 108.22
N LEU A 437 -22.68 59.12 108.48
CA LEU A 437 -22.51 58.60 109.84
C LEU A 437 -21.48 59.40 110.64
N THR A 438 -20.40 59.85 110.01
CA THR A 438 -19.37 60.67 110.65
C THR A 438 -19.86 62.09 110.91
N GLU A 439 -20.67 62.66 110.01
CA GLU A 439 -21.40 63.91 110.19
C GLU A 439 -22.45 63.76 111.28
N LEU A 440 -23.25 62.70 111.31
CA LEU A 440 -24.16 62.40 112.44
C LEU A 440 -23.40 62.22 113.77
N ARG A 441 -22.15 61.75 113.73
CA ARG A 441 -21.31 61.55 114.92
C ARG A 441 -20.54 62.82 115.33
N SER A 442 -20.29 63.75 114.41
CA SER A 442 -19.50 64.98 114.62
C SER A 442 -20.37 66.23 114.74
N ALA A 443 -21.53 66.24 114.07
CA ALA A 443 -22.69 66.96 114.52
C ALA A 443 -23.04 66.40 115.89
N LYS A 444 -22.48 67.01 116.94
CA LYS A 444 -23.24 67.23 118.16
C LYS A 444 -24.57 67.78 117.67
N SER A 445 -25.58 66.92 117.58
CA SER A 445 -26.88 67.33 117.11
C SER A 445 -27.26 68.56 117.93
N PRO A 446 -27.81 69.63 117.29
CA PRO A 446 -28.45 70.69 118.04
C PRO A 446 -29.42 70.05 119.03
N GLU A 447 -30.03 68.92 118.67
CA GLU A 447 -30.80 68.03 119.54
C GLU A 447 -30.08 67.53 120.80
N VAL A 448 -28.77 67.27 120.89
CA VAL A 448 -28.13 66.88 122.18
C VAL A 448 -27.82 68.10 123.05
N THR A 449 -27.50 69.25 122.47
CA THR A 449 -27.37 70.51 123.22
C THR A 449 -28.73 71.07 123.62
N ASP A 450 -29.72 70.98 122.73
CA ASP A 450 -31.11 71.36 122.92
C ASP A 450 -31.76 70.35 123.85
N LEU A 451 -31.54 69.03 123.76
CA LEU A 451 -31.96 68.05 124.76
C LEU A 451 -31.19 68.20 126.08
N GLN A 452 -29.98 68.75 126.12
CA GLN A 452 -29.34 69.09 127.41
C GLN A 452 -29.96 70.35 128.03
N LEU A 453 -30.35 71.32 127.21
CA LEU A 453 -31.04 72.55 127.63
C LEU A 453 -32.51 72.27 127.99
N GLU A 454 -33.15 71.40 127.24
CA GLU A 454 -34.49 70.87 127.40
C GLU A 454 -34.51 69.83 128.51
N LEU A 455 -33.45 69.06 128.80
CA LEU A 455 -33.35 68.24 130.02
C LEU A 455 -33.07 69.10 131.26
N ALA A 456 -32.40 70.24 131.11
CA ALA A 456 -32.32 71.23 132.18
C ALA A 456 -33.69 71.90 132.43
N GLN A 457 -34.42 72.25 131.38
CA GLN A 457 -35.78 72.78 131.46
C GLN A 457 -36.78 71.74 131.96
N VAL A 458 -36.72 70.50 131.48
CA VAL A 458 -37.54 69.36 131.89
C VAL A 458 -37.16 68.91 133.29
N LYS A 459 -35.92 69.03 133.77
CA LYS A 459 -35.61 68.84 135.20
C LYS A 459 -36.27 69.90 136.06
N GLU A 460 -36.32 71.15 135.59
CA GLU A 460 -37.00 72.23 136.32
C GLU A 460 -38.53 72.11 136.21
N GLU A 461 -39.05 71.72 135.05
CA GLU A 461 -40.46 71.42 134.84
C GLU A 461 -40.89 70.14 135.53
N LEU A 462 -40.02 69.14 135.71
CA LEU A 462 -40.28 67.91 136.49
C LEU A 462 -40.09 68.17 137.98
N ARG A 463 -39.30 69.17 138.38
CA ARG A 463 -39.37 69.74 139.74
C ARG A 463 -40.72 70.43 139.97
N LEU A 464 -41.21 71.18 138.99
CA LEU A 464 -42.55 71.81 139.01
C LEU A 464 -43.70 70.81 138.77
N ALA A 465 -43.44 69.70 138.08
CA ALA A 465 -44.41 68.69 137.69
C ALA A 465 -44.39 67.51 138.64
N ASN A 466 -43.36 67.25 139.45
CA ASN A 466 -43.53 66.52 140.71
C ASN A 466 -44.29 67.36 141.74
N LEU A 467 -44.22 68.70 141.63
CA LEU A 467 -45.13 69.60 142.34
C LEU A 467 -46.57 69.59 141.78
N ARG A 468 -46.77 69.19 140.51
CA ARG A 468 -48.09 69.08 139.85
C ARG A 468 -48.61 67.65 139.67
N ALA A 469 -47.79 66.62 139.76
CA ALA A 469 -48.14 65.19 139.60
C ALA A 469 -48.63 64.57 140.91
N ASP A 470 -48.70 65.37 141.98
CA ASP A 470 -49.75 65.24 143.00
C ASP A 470 -51.18 65.45 142.40
N GLN A 471 -51.30 65.80 141.12
CA GLN A 471 -52.56 65.96 140.35
C GLN A 471 -52.40 65.33 138.95
N GLY A 472 -52.91 64.11 138.76
CA GLY A 472 -52.57 63.20 137.64
C GLY A 472 -53.38 63.23 136.32
N ASN A 473 -53.45 62.04 135.68
CA ASN A 473 -54.13 61.53 134.45
C ASN A 473 -53.28 61.43 133.15
N THR A 474 -53.06 60.28 132.45
CA THR A 474 -53.82 59.12 131.85
C THR A 474 -54.29 59.33 130.39
N MET A 475 -53.82 58.47 129.46
CA MET A 475 -54.06 58.53 127.99
C MET A 475 -55.05 57.43 127.52
N SER A 476 -55.84 57.71 126.47
CA SER A 476 -57.13 57.06 126.12
C SER A 476 -57.05 55.83 125.20
N GLN A 477 -57.95 54.85 125.39
CA GLN A 477 -58.04 53.56 124.69
C GLN A 477 -58.38 53.62 123.18
N SER A 478 -58.82 54.77 122.66
CA SER A 478 -59.26 54.93 121.26
C SER A 478 -58.13 54.83 120.25
N ASP A 479 -56.95 55.37 120.57
CA ASP A 479 -55.82 55.44 119.65
C ASP A 479 -55.19 54.06 119.42
N ILE A 480 -55.27 53.17 120.42
CA ILE A 480 -54.80 51.79 120.33
C ILE A 480 -55.64 50.99 119.31
N ALA A 481 -56.96 51.21 119.27
CA ALA A 481 -57.84 50.48 118.36
C ALA A 481 -57.63 50.86 116.89
N SER A 482 -57.34 52.12 116.60
CA SER A 482 -57.07 52.61 115.24
C SER A 482 -55.80 51.98 114.65
N VAL A 483 -54.73 51.92 115.44
CA VAL A 483 -53.45 51.31 115.01
C VAL A 483 -53.60 49.82 114.71
N MET A 484 -54.42 49.10 115.50
CA MET A 484 -54.66 47.67 115.26
C MET A 484 -55.40 47.39 113.94
N LEU A 485 -56.40 48.20 113.59
CA LEU A 485 -57.14 48.04 112.33
C LEU A 485 -56.27 48.33 111.11
N GLU A 486 -55.43 49.36 111.17
CA GLU A 486 -54.50 49.69 110.09
C GLU A 486 -53.45 48.59 109.89
N ALA A 487 -52.91 48.04 110.97
CA ALA A 487 -51.97 46.92 110.91
C ALA A 487 -52.60 45.67 110.29
N GLN A 488 -53.87 45.38 110.62
CA GLN A 488 -54.59 44.23 110.04
C GLN A 488 -54.85 44.40 108.54
N ALA A 489 -55.16 45.61 108.08
CA ALA A 489 -55.36 45.90 106.66
C ALA A 489 -54.04 45.74 105.86
N LYS A 490 -52.93 46.26 106.38
CA LYS A 490 -51.59 46.10 105.78
C LYS A 490 -51.15 44.63 105.72
N ALA A 491 -51.41 43.85 106.77
CA ALA A 491 -51.09 42.42 106.79
C ALA A 491 -51.84 41.64 105.70
N ARG A 492 -53.13 41.95 105.46
CA ARG A 492 -53.91 41.32 104.38
C ARG A 492 -53.35 41.68 103.00
N GLN A 493 -53.03 42.94 102.78
CA GLN A 493 -52.45 43.40 101.51
C GLN A 493 -51.14 42.67 101.18
N ILE A 494 -50.26 42.46 102.17
CA ILE A 494 -49.00 41.72 101.98
C ILE A 494 -49.28 40.27 101.58
N VAL A 495 -50.24 39.61 102.23
CA VAL A 495 -50.61 38.22 101.91
C VAL A 495 -51.19 38.10 100.50
N ASP A 496 -52.04 39.04 100.09
CA ASP A 496 -52.65 39.03 98.75
C ASP A 496 -51.60 39.24 97.65
N VAL A 497 -50.65 40.16 97.86
CA VAL A 497 -49.53 40.39 96.92
C VAL A 497 -48.62 39.16 96.86
N ALA A 498 -48.25 38.57 98.01
CA ALA A 498 -47.43 37.37 98.04
C ALA A 498 -48.10 36.17 97.34
N ASN A 499 -49.41 36.00 97.52
CA ASN A 499 -50.17 34.95 96.83
C ASN A 499 -50.25 35.19 95.32
N TYR A 500 -50.43 36.44 94.90
CA TYR A 500 -50.43 36.79 93.47
C TYR A 500 -49.05 36.51 92.84
N GLU A 501 -47.97 36.93 93.49
CA GLU A 501 -46.62 36.72 92.99
C GLU A 501 -46.24 35.24 92.98
N ALA A 502 -46.64 34.47 94.00
CA ALA A 502 -46.44 33.02 94.02
C ALA A 502 -47.18 32.33 92.86
N LYS A 503 -48.44 32.69 92.61
CA LYS A 503 -49.21 32.16 91.47
C LYS A 503 -48.57 32.51 90.13
N ARG A 504 -48.09 33.74 89.98
CA ARG A 504 -47.39 34.17 88.77
C ARG A 504 -46.11 33.37 88.56
N ARG A 505 -45.27 33.22 89.60
CA ARG A 505 -44.03 32.41 89.49
C ARG A 505 -44.32 30.96 89.14
N VAL A 506 -45.37 30.35 89.72
CA VAL A 506 -45.78 29.00 89.36
C VAL A 506 -46.17 28.91 87.88
N ALA A 507 -46.98 29.86 87.39
CA ALA A 507 -47.37 29.89 85.98
C ALA A 507 -46.15 30.08 85.05
N ASP A 508 -45.24 31.00 85.38
CA ASP A 508 -44.02 31.22 84.61
C ASP A 508 -43.15 29.95 84.59
N SER A 509 -42.94 29.29 85.75
CA SER A 509 -42.22 28.01 85.83
C SER A 509 -42.90 26.87 85.08
N GLU A 510 -44.24 26.81 85.05
CA GLU A 510 -44.98 25.82 84.24
C GLU A 510 -44.76 26.04 82.74
N THR A 511 -44.72 27.30 82.29
CA THR A 511 -44.42 27.61 80.88
C THR A 511 -42.98 27.25 80.51
N GLU A 512 -42.01 27.55 81.38
CA GLU A 512 -40.61 27.17 81.19
C GLU A 512 -40.44 25.64 81.18
N LEU A 513 -41.07 24.92 82.11
CA LEU A 513 -41.04 23.45 82.14
C LEU A 513 -41.69 22.85 80.89
N SER A 514 -42.76 23.45 80.37
CA SER A 514 -43.36 23.00 79.11
C SER A 514 -42.41 23.21 77.93
N ALA A 515 -41.71 24.36 77.87
CA ALA A 515 -40.72 24.64 76.83
C ALA A 515 -39.54 23.65 76.90
N ILE A 516 -38.99 23.43 78.10
CA ILE A 516 -37.91 22.45 78.35
C ILE A 516 -38.36 21.04 77.98
N SER A 517 -39.60 20.65 78.32
CA SER A 517 -40.14 19.33 77.97
C SER A 517 -40.26 19.14 76.46
N GLN A 518 -40.69 20.18 75.73
CA GLN A 518 -40.78 20.14 74.28
C GLN A 518 -39.40 20.08 73.62
N GLU A 519 -38.44 20.83 74.15
CA GLU A 519 -37.06 20.81 73.68
C GLU A 519 -36.40 19.44 73.93
N ALA A 520 -36.59 18.86 75.12
CA ALA A 520 -36.13 17.50 75.43
C ALA A 520 -36.71 16.47 74.44
N ARG A 521 -38.02 16.53 74.13
CA ARG A 521 -38.63 15.66 73.11
C ARG A 521 -38.00 15.84 71.74
N ASN A 522 -37.64 17.06 71.35
CA ASN A 522 -36.97 17.32 70.09
C ASN A 522 -35.54 16.74 70.08
N TYR A 523 -34.79 16.87 71.18
CA TYR A 523 -33.48 16.22 71.33
C TYR A 523 -33.59 14.70 71.24
N TYR A 524 -34.57 14.07 71.89
CA TYR A 524 -34.81 12.63 71.77
C TYR A 524 -35.10 12.20 70.33
N ARG A 525 -35.93 12.95 69.59
CA ARG A 525 -36.18 12.67 68.16
C ARG A 525 -34.92 12.82 67.31
N LYS A 526 -34.09 13.82 67.58
CA LYS A 526 -32.83 14.05 66.87
C LYS A 526 -31.82 12.93 67.15
N LEU A 527 -31.73 12.48 68.40
CA LEU A 527 -30.90 11.34 68.79
C LEU A 527 -31.38 10.05 68.13
N GLU A 528 -32.68 9.78 68.10
CA GLU A 528 -33.21 8.58 67.44
C GLU A 528 -32.91 8.60 65.93
N LYS A 529 -33.07 9.75 65.28
CA LYS A 529 -32.69 9.91 63.87
C LYS A 529 -31.21 9.64 63.65
N LEU A 530 -30.32 10.23 64.46
CA LEU A 530 -28.88 9.98 64.37
C LEU A 530 -28.53 8.51 64.61
N ARG A 531 -29.24 7.83 65.51
CA ARG A 531 -29.07 6.41 65.78
C ARG A 531 -29.39 5.57 64.54
N VAL A 532 -30.54 5.82 63.91
CA VAL A 532 -30.96 5.14 62.68
C VAL A 532 -30.00 5.43 61.53
N ASP A 533 -29.62 6.70 61.33
CA ASP A 533 -28.66 7.09 60.30
C ASP A 533 -27.30 6.39 60.51
N SER A 534 -26.83 6.30 61.76
CA SER A 534 -25.60 5.59 62.12
C SER A 534 -25.71 4.08 61.87
N GLU A 535 -26.86 3.48 62.17
CA GLU A 535 -27.14 2.05 61.94
C GLU A 535 -27.13 1.71 60.43
N ILE A 536 -27.67 2.61 59.59
CA ILE A 536 -27.60 2.51 58.12
C ILE A 536 -26.15 2.60 57.65
N ILE A 537 -25.39 3.61 58.09
CA ILE A 537 -23.98 3.79 57.71
C ILE A 537 -23.16 2.56 58.12
N PHE A 538 -23.39 2.03 59.32
CA PHE A 538 -22.69 0.85 59.81
C PHE A 538 -23.02 -0.40 58.99
N SER A 539 -24.29 -0.57 58.61
CA SER A 539 -24.74 -1.67 57.75
C SER A 539 -24.13 -1.59 56.35
N ASP A 540 -24.05 -0.39 55.77
CA ASP A 540 -23.39 -0.17 54.47
C ASP A 540 -21.89 -0.43 54.52
N LEU A 541 -21.22 -0.04 55.62
CA LEU A 541 -19.80 -0.34 55.86
C LEU A 541 -19.56 -1.84 55.99
N LEU A 542 -20.40 -2.55 56.75
CA LEU A 542 -20.33 -4.01 56.87
C LEU A 542 -20.51 -4.68 55.52
N ARG A 543 -21.51 -4.26 54.73
CA ARG A 543 -21.73 -4.79 53.38
C ARG A 543 -20.53 -4.55 52.46
N LYS A 544 -19.94 -3.36 52.51
CA LYS A 544 -18.71 -3.05 51.74
C LYS A 544 -17.54 -3.93 52.17
N LEU A 545 -17.36 -4.16 53.46
CA LEU A 545 -16.33 -5.05 53.98
C LEU A 545 -16.56 -6.52 53.57
N GLU A 546 -17.80 -7.00 53.58
CA GLU A 546 -18.14 -8.34 53.06
C GLU A 546 -17.81 -8.45 51.57
N THR A 547 -18.19 -7.46 50.76
CA THR A 547 -17.86 -7.47 49.32
C THR A 547 -16.36 -7.42 49.06
N MET A 548 -15.58 -6.69 49.87
CA MET A 548 -14.11 -6.69 49.75
C MET A 548 -13.51 -8.02 50.21
N GLY A 549 -14.04 -8.62 51.28
CA GLY A 549 -13.59 -9.93 51.76
C GLY A 549 -13.94 -11.10 50.84
N GLU A 550 -14.97 -10.97 50.01
CA GLU A 550 -15.27 -11.92 48.93
C GLU A 550 -14.31 -11.78 47.75
N ILE A 551 -13.87 -10.56 47.42
CA ILE A 551 -12.87 -10.30 46.37
C ILE A 551 -11.51 -10.94 46.73
N ASP A 552 -11.12 -10.95 48.01
CA ASP A 552 -9.87 -11.58 48.46
C ASP A 552 -9.92 -13.13 48.53
N ARG A 553 -11.10 -13.75 48.34
CA ARG A 553 -11.28 -15.22 48.35
C ARG A 553 -11.34 -15.87 46.96
N PHE A 554 -11.40 -15.08 45.90
CA PHE A 554 -11.25 -15.53 44.51
C PHE A 554 -9.84 -15.22 44.01
#